data_AF-A0A6A7LWE1-F1
#
_entry.id   AF-A0A6A7LWE1-F1
#
_cell.length_a   1.000
_cell.length_b   1.000
_cell.length_c   1.000
_cell.angle_alpha   90.00
_cell.angle_beta   90.00
_cell.angle_gamma   90.00
#
_symmetry.space_group_name_H-M   'P 1'
#
loop_
_entity.id
_entity.type
_entity.pdbx_description
1 polymer ?
#
loop_
_entity_poly.entity_id
_entity_poly.type
_entity_poly.pdbx_seq_one_letter_code
_entity_poly.pdbx_strand_id
1 'polypeptide(L)'
;GTDVLAAGGSLDRPQVRRLVFADDDARRRLEAIVHPQVRARRAELVAAAPPGAVVVDDVPLLVESGLQGDYDVVVVVDAPDAVRLDRLVRLRGMSRDDARARMAAQATRAERLAAADLVVDNGGALADLDRRVADLWAELTARESANDPS
;
A
#
# COMPACT_ATOMS: atom_id res chain seq x y z
N GLY A 1 -0.41 15.58 23.17
CA GLY A 1 -1.22 15.66 24.41
C GLY A 1 -1.66 14.27 24.78
N THR A 2 -1.94 14.02 26.06
CA THR A 2 -2.53 12.77 26.57
C THR A 2 -3.91 12.47 25.99
N ASP A 3 -4.51 13.43 25.30
CA ASP A 3 -5.82 13.35 24.63
C ASP A 3 -5.84 12.41 23.41
N VAL A 4 -4.80 11.63 23.13
CA VAL A 4 -4.81 10.60 22.08
C VAL A 4 -4.48 9.20 22.64
N LEU A 5 -4.56 9.06 23.96
CA LEU A 5 -4.36 7.80 24.65
C LEU A 5 -5.71 7.27 25.12
N ALA A 6 -5.99 6.00 24.82
CA ALA A 6 -7.10 5.28 25.43
C ALA A 6 -6.84 5.08 26.93
N ALA A 7 -7.87 4.67 27.68
CA ALA A 7 -7.80 4.47 29.13
C ALA A 7 -6.68 3.50 29.60
N GLY A 8 -6.13 2.67 28.68
CA GLY A 8 -5.00 1.77 28.93
C GLY A 8 -3.63 2.29 28.45
N GLY A 9 -3.50 3.56 28.06
CA GLY A 9 -2.24 4.14 27.57
C GLY A 9 -1.87 3.74 26.13
N SER A 10 -2.70 2.96 25.45
CA SER A 10 -2.55 2.68 24.02
C SER A 10 -3.05 3.85 23.17
N LEU A 11 -2.56 3.95 21.95
CA LEU A 11 -2.95 5.02 21.03
C LEU A 11 -4.42 4.89 20.62
N ASP A 12 -5.23 5.92 20.84
CA ASP A 12 -6.57 6.06 20.27
C ASP A 12 -6.45 6.40 18.78
N ARG A 13 -6.30 5.36 17.94
CA ARG A 13 -6.14 5.49 16.49
C ARG A 13 -7.29 6.25 15.83
N PRO A 14 -8.58 6.03 16.17
CA PRO A 14 -9.68 6.86 15.69
C PRO A 14 -9.51 8.35 15.98
N GLN A 15 -9.09 8.70 17.20
CA GLN A 15 -8.91 10.09 17.60
C GLN A 15 -7.72 10.75 16.92
N VAL A 16 -6.57 10.05 16.84
CA VAL A 16 -5.42 10.49 16.05
C VAL A 16 -5.83 10.74 14.61
N ARG A 17 -6.58 9.80 14.02
CA ARG A 17 -7.07 9.90 12.65
C ARG A 17 -7.96 11.13 12.45
N ARG A 18 -8.87 11.42 13.39
CA ARG A 18 -9.69 12.66 13.35
C ARG A 18 -8.84 13.92 13.37
N LEU A 19 -7.82 13.96 14.23
CA LEU A 19 -6.94 15.12 14.35
C LEU A 19 -6.12 15.35 13.08
N VAL A 20 -5.49 14.30 12.53
CA VAL A 20 -4.64 14.45 11.33
C VAL A 20 -5.41 14.60 10.03
N PHE A 21 -6.70 14.24 9.99
CA PHE A 21 -7.54 14.56 8.83
C PHE A 21 -8.09 15.99 8.87
N ALA A 22 -8.12 16.65 10.03
CA ALA A 22 -8.62 18.01 10.17
C ALA A 22 -7.52 19.08 10.11
N ASP A 23 -6.24 18.69 10.29
CA ASP A 23 -5.10 19.60 10.37
C ASP A 23 -3.89 19.01 9.61
N ASP A 24 -3.53 19.64 8.49
CA ASP A 24 -2.39 19.25 7.66
C ASP A 24 -1.04 19.41 8.38
N ASP A 25 -0.91 20.37 9.31
CA ASP A 25 0.30 20.53 10.12
C ASP A 25 0.41 19.41 11.15
N ALA A 26 -0.70 19.00 11.76
CA ALA A 26 -0.74 17.84 12.64
C ALA A 26 -0.39 16.55 11.90
N ARG A 27 -0.89 16.40 10.67
CA ARG A 27 -0.55 15.28 9.78
C ARG A 27 0.95 15.24 9.49
N ARG A 28 1.55 16.34 9.04
CA ARG A 28 3.00 16.41 8.77
C ARG A 28 3.85 16.12 10.01
N ARG A 29 3.44 16.62 11.18
CA ARG A 29 4.12 16.29 12.46
C ARG A 29 4.07 14.80 12.77
N LEU A 30 2.92 14.16 12.59
CA LEU A 30 2.78 12.71 12.82
C LEU A 30 3.62 11.92 11.81
N GLU A 31 3.54 12.26 10.53
CA GLU A 31 4.34 11.64 9.46
C GLU A 31 5.85 11.74 9.75
N ALA A 32 6.34 12.90 10.22
CA ALA A 32 7.74 13.11 10.58
C ALA A 32 8.22 12.22 11.74
N ILE A 33 7.33 11.83 12.66
CA ILE A 33 7.62 10.92 13.76
C ILE A 33 7.58 9.46 13.29
N VAL A 34 6.57 9.11 12.49
CA VAL A 34 6.31 7.71 12.10
C VAL A 34 7.24 7.24 10.99
N HIS A 35 7.50 8.06 9.96
CA HIS A 35 8.26 7.64 8.78
C HIS A 35 9.68 7.16 9.09
N PRO A 36 10.48 7.80 9.96
CA PRO A 36 11.79 7.29 10.32
C PRO A 36 11.74 5.89 10.97
N GLN A 37 10.75 5.65 11.83
CA GLN A 37 10.58 4.35 12.49
C GLN A 37 10.16 3.26 11.49
N VAL A 38 9.26 3.57 10.56
CA VAL A 38 8.86 2.65 9.49
C VAL A 38 10.05 2.30 8.59
N ARG A 39 10.87 3.30 8.21
CA ARG A 39 12.09 3.08 7.40
C ARG A 39 13.11 2.20 8.10
N ALA A 40 13.38 2.47 9.38
CA ALA A 40 14.29 1.65 10.19
C ALA A 40 13.78 0.20 10.28
N ARG A 41 12.49 0.01 10.56
CA ARG A 41 11.90 -1.33 10.65
C ARG A 41 11.94 -2.07 9.31
N ARG A 42 11.69 -1.38 8.20
CA ARG A 42 11.82 -1.96 6.86
C ARG A 42 13.26 -2.42 6.61
N ALA A 43 14.25 -1.58 6.90
CA ALA A 43 15.65 -1.93 6.72
C ALA A 43 16.07 -3.16 7.55
N GLU A 44 15.59 -3.27 8.79
CA GLU A 44 15.80 -4.46 9.62
C GLU A 44 15.19 -5.73 9.00
N LEU A 45 13.96 -5.63 8.47
CA LEU A 45 13.27 -6.77 7.86
C LEU A 45 13.97 -7.23 6.58
N VAL A 46 14.41 -6.28 5.75
CA VAL A 46 15.19 -6.57 4.54
C VAL A 46 16.53 -7.20 4.89
N ALA A 47 17.25 -6.67 5.88
CA ALA A 47 18.54 -7.21 6.32
C ALA A 47 18.43 -8.60 6.97
N ALA A 48 17.27 -8.93 7.55
CA ALA A 48 16.98 -10.24 8.12
C ALA A 48 16.48 -11.27 7.09
N ALA A 49 16.18 -10.84 5.86
CA ALA A 49 15.74 -11.74 4.81
C ALA A 49 16.91 -12.64 4.35
N PRO A 50 16.68 -13.94 4.07
CA PRO A 50 17.69 -14.81 3.51
C PRO A 50 18.24 -14.26 2.18
N PRO A 51 19.49 -14.60 1.81
CA PRO A 51 19.98 -14.35 0.45
C PRO A 51 19.02 -14.92 -0.60
N GLY A 52 18.74 -14.15 -1.66
CA GLY A 52 17.80 -14.53 -2.72
C GLY A 52 16.32 -14.42 -2.33
N ALA A 53 15.98 -13.84 -1.17
CA ALA A 53 14.60 -13.65 -0.76
C ALA A 53 13.96 -12.43 -1.45
N VAL A 54 12.77 -12.63 -2.02
CA VAL A 54 11.93 -11.54 -2.51
C VAL A 54 11.17 -10.91 -1.33
N VAL A 55 11.39 -9.62 -1.09
CA VAL A 55 10.66 -8.84 -0.08
C VAL A 55 9.55 -8.05 -0.75
N VAL A 56 8.31 -8.17 -0.22
CA VAL A 56 7.13 -7.49 -0.76
C VAL A 56 6.69 -6.40 0.22
N ASP A 57 6.76 -5.15 -0.22
CA ASP A 57 6.28 -3.99 0.53
C ASP A 57 4.89 -3.55 0.04
N ASP A 58 3.89 -3.62 0.92
CA ASP A 58 2.54 -3.10 0.67
C ASP A 58 2.51 -1.59 0.98
N VAL A 59 2.52 -0.76 -0.06
CA VAL A 59 2.63 0.70 0.04
C VAL A 59 1.41 1.38 -0.58
N PRO A 60 0.37 1.70 0.21
CA PRO A 60 -0.89 2.25 -0.32
C PRO A 60 -0.80 3.62 -1.00
N LEU A 61 0.27 4.39 -0.74
CA LEU A 61 0.49 5.74 -1.24
C LEU A 61 1.81 5.85 -2.02
N LEU A 62 2.21 4.78 -2.71
CA LEU A 62 3.49 4.68 -3.40
C LEU A 62 3.69 5.83 -4.40
N VAL A 63 2.70 6.07 -5.25
CA VAL A 63 2.75 7.08 -6.33
C VAL A 63 2.65 8.49 -5.75
N GLU A 64 1.73 8.69 -4.80
CA GLU A 64 1.52 9.96 -4.12
C GLU A 64 2.77 10.41 -3.34
N SER A 65 3.55 9.44 -2.86
CA SER A 65 4.80 9.68 -2.13
C SER A 65 6.03 9.70 -3.03
N GLY A 66 5.88 9.46 -4.34
CA GLY A 66 6.98 9.42 -5.30
C GLY A 66 8.02 8.33 -5.04
N LEU A 67 7.62 7.24 -4.39
CA LEU A 67 8.54 6.19 -3.92
C LEU A 67 8.81 5.10 -4.96
N GLN A 68 8.18 5.14 -6.14
CA GLN A 68 8.31 4.08 -7.15
C GLN A 68 9.76 3.79 -7.56
N GLY A 69 10.67 4.77 -7.48
CA GLY A 69 12.10 4.58 -7.80
C GLY A 69 12.92 3.90 -6.71
N ASP A 70 12.35 3.66 -5.52
CA ASP A 70 13.03 3.03 -4.39
C ASP A 70 12.91 1.49 -4.40
N TYR A 71 12.27 0.92 -5.43
CA TYR A 71 11.97 -0.51 -5.54
C TYR A 71 12.47 -1.08 -6.86
N ASP A 72 12.89 -2.35 -6.84
CA ASP A 72 13.35 -3.07 -8.04
C ASP A 72 12.21 -3.39 -9.01
N VAL A 73 11.02 -3.64 -8.45
CA VAL A 73 9.80 -3.94 -9.21
C VAL A 73 8.58 -3.33 -8.51
N VAL A 74 7.82 -2.52 -9.24
CA VAL A 74 6.53 -1.98 -8.81
C VAL A 74 5.39 -2.83 -9.39
N VAL A 75 4.65 -3.48 -8.50
CA VAL A 75 3.46 -4.26 -8.86
C VAL A 75 2.20 -3.46 -8.51
N VAL A 76 1.34 -3.22 -9.50
CA VAL A 76 0.03 -2.58 -9.29
C VAL A 76 -1.09 -3.59 -9.43
N VAL A 77 -1.88 -3.74 -8.37
CA VAL A 77 -3.14 -4.48 -8.40
C VAL A 77 -4.25 -3.54 -8.89
N ASP A 78 -4.73 -3.76 -10.10
CA ASP A 78 -5.71 -2.89 -10.76
C ASP A 78 -7.10 -3.53 -10.86
N ALA A 79 -8.14 -2.70 -10.77
CA ALA A 79 -9.50 -3.09 -11.09
C ALA A 79 -10.27 -1.87 -11.62
N PRO A 80 -11.28 -2.04 -12.49
CA PRO A 80 -12.12 -0.94 -12.94
C PRO A 80 -12.73 -0.18 -11.75
N ASP A 81 -12.84 1.15 -11.86
CA ASP A 81 -13.34 1.99 -10.75
C ASP A 81 -14.74 1.59 -10.28
N ALA A 82 -15.60 1.12 -11.18
CA ALA A 82 -16.91 0.59 -10.83
C ALA A 82 -16.82 -0.63 -9.88
N VAL A 83 -15.86 -1.53 -10.13
CA VAL A 83 -15.61 -2.72 -9.28
C VAL A 83 -15.01 -2.30 -7.95
N ARG A 84 -14.06 -1.36 -7.94
CA ARG A 84 -13.45 -0.82 -6.71
C ARG A 84 -14.51 -0.18 -5.82
N LEU A 85 -15.39 0.65 -6.39
CA LEU A 85 -16.48 1.31 -5.68
C LEU A 85 -17.46 0.28 -5.08
N ASP A 86 -17.88 -0.71 -5.87
CA ASP A 86 -18.79 -1.78 -5.38
C ASP A 86 -18.18 -2.55 -4.20
N ARG A 87 -16.90 -2.92 -4.28
CA ARG A 87 -16.20 -3.63 -3.20
C ARG A 87 -16.04 -2.78 -1.94
N LEU A 88 -15.74 -1.49 -2.05
CA LEU A 88 -15.67 -0.58 -0.90
C LEU A 88 -17.02 -0.47 -0.18
N VAL A 89 -18.13 -0.46 -0.92
CA VAL A 89 -19.47 -0.41 -0.33
C VAL A 89 -19.83 -1.76 0.29
N ARG A 90 -19.77 -2.84 -0.48
CA ARG A 90 -20.27 -4.16 -0.07
C ARG A 90 -19.41 -4.84 0.97
N LEU A 91 -18.08 -4.75 0.86
CA LEU A 91 -17.16 -5.51 1.71
C LEU A 91 -16.63 -4.69 2.88
N ARG A 92 -16.62 -3.35 2.76
CA ARG A 92 -16.11 -2.45 3.82
C ARG A 92 -17.20 -1.59 4.46
N GLY A 93 -18.46 -1.73 4.02
CA GLY A 93 -19.60 -1.02 4.61
C GLY A 93 -19.55 0.49 4.43
N MET A 94 -18.81 1.00 3.44
CA MET A 94 -18.70 2.45 3.20
C MET A 94 -19.94 2.99 2.49
N SER A 95 -20.29 4.24 2.75
CA SER A 95 -21.23 4.96 1.89
C SER A 95 -20.60 5.14 0.49
N ARG A 96 -21.43 5.27 -0.55
CA ARG A 96 -20.93 5.49 -1.91
C ARG A 96 -20.13 6.79 -2.02
N ASP A 97 -20.54 7.83 -1.29
CA ASP A 97 -19.89 9.13 -1.36
C ASP A 97 -18.56 9.13 -0.61
N ASP A 98 -18.47 8.48 0.55
CA ASP A 98 -17.18 8.27 1.25
C ASP A 98 -16.21 7.45 0.41
N ALA A 99 -16.70 6.39 -0.25
CA ALA A 99 -15.88 5.56 -1.11
C ALA A 99 -15.32 6.35 -2.31
N ARG A 100 -16.15 7.18 -2.96
CA ARG A 100 -15.71 8.08 -4.03
C ARG A 100 -14.71 9.11 -3.55
N ALA A 101 -14.97 9.76 -2.42
CA ALA A 101 -14.07 10.75 -1.84
C ALA A 101 -12.69 10.15 -1.53
N ARG A 102 -12.65 8.93 -0.97
CA ARG A 102 -11.40 8.20 -0.74
C ARG A 102 -10.67 7.83 -2.02
N MET A 103 -11.40 7.32 -3.02
CA MET A 103 -10.80 7.00 -4.31
C MET A 103 -10.22 8.24 -5.01
N ALA A 104 -10.87 9.40 -4.87
CA ALA A 104 -10.44 10.67 -5.45
C ALA A 104 -9.27 11.33 -4.69
N ALA A 105 -9.06 10.99 -3.42
CA ALA A 105 -7.92 11.47 -2.63
C ALA A 105 -6.60 10.74 -2.93
N GLN A 106 -6.64 9.68 -3.74
CA GLN A 106 -5.48 8.90 -4.17
C GLN A 106 -5.10 9.24 -5.61
N ALA A 107 -3.89 8.83 -6.02
CA ALA A 107 -3.44 8.91 -7.40
C ALA A 107 -4.47 8.27 -8.34
N THR A 108 -4.64 8.82 -9.53
CA THR A 108 -5.55 8.32 -10.54
C THR A 108 -5.15 6.91 -10.99
N ARG A 109 -6.09 6.18 -11.60
CA ARG A 109 -5.78 4.87 -12.20
C ARG A 109 -4.66 4.96 -13.23
N ALA A 110 -4.67 6.02 -14.05
CA ALA A 110 -3.65 6.23 -15.08
C ALA A 110 -2.26 6.44 -14.47
N GLU A 111 -2.16 7.25 -13.42
CA GLU A 111 -0.88 7.49 -12.72
C GLU A 111 -0.36 6.21 -12.04
N ARG A 112 -1.24 5.42 -11.42
CA ARG A 112 -0.84 4.13 -10.84
C ARG A 112 -0.31 3.17 -11.90
N LEU A 113 -1.02 3.02 -13.02
CA LEU A 113 -0.58 2.14 -14.10
C LEU A 113 0.71 2.62 -14.77
N ALA A 114 0.93 3.93 -14.85
CA ALA A 114 2.17 4.49 -15.40
C ALA A 114 3.39 4.24 -14.51
N ALA A 115 3.19 4.04 -13.21
CA ALA A 115 4.26 3.71 -12.26
C ALA A 115 4.53 2.21 -12.14
N ALA A 116 3.76 1.36 -12.81
CA ALA A 116 3.83 -0.10 -12.65
C ALA A 116 4.83 -0.73 -13.63
N ASP A 117 5.70 -1.60 -13.13
CA ASP A 117 6.46 -2.55 -13.95
C ASP A 117 5.59 -3.76 -14.32
N LEU A 118 4.76 -4.20 -13.37
CA LEU A 118 3.85 -5.33 -13.52
C LEU A 118 2.45 -4.96 -13.04
N VAL A 119 1.43 -5.44 -13.75
CA VAL A 119 0.02 -5.18 -13.41
C VAL A 119 -0.70 -6.49 -13.16
N VAL A 120 -1.35 -6.59 -12.01
CA VAL A 120 -2.23 -7.71 -11.65
C VAL A 120 -3.68 -7.23 -11.77
N ASP A 121 -4.38 -7.75 -12.78
CA ASP A 121 -5.82 -7.49 -12.95
C ASP A 121 -6.64 -8.25 -11.89
N ASN A 122 -7.34 -7.47 -11.07
CA ASN A 122 -8.24 -7.87 -10.00
C ASN A 122 -9.69 -7.41 -10.29
N GLY A 123 -10.03 -7.17 -11.56
CA GLY A 123 -11.39 -6.84 -11.98
C GLY A 123 -12.34 -8.05 -12.02
N GLY A 124 -11.78 -9.27 -12.11
CA GLY A 124 -12.52 -10.52 -12.26
C GLY A 124 -12.85 -11.25 -10.95
N ALA A 125 -12.99 -12.58 -11.04
CA ALA A 125 -13.24 -13.45 -9.91
C ALA A 125 -11.98 -13.66 -9.06
N LEU A 126 -12.15 -14.00 -7.77
CA LEU A 126 -11.02 -14.23 -6.87
C LEU A 126 -10.11 -15.39 -7.34
N ALA A 127 -10.69 -16.44 -7.92
CA ALA A 127 -9.93 -17.55 -8.48
C ALA A 127 -9.01 -17.14 -9.65
N ASP A 128 -9.40 -16.11 -10.42
CA ASP A 128 -8.53 -15.55 -11.46
C ASP A 128 -7.37 -14.76 -10.85
N LEU A 129 -7.58 -14.14 -9.69
CA LEU A 129 -6.53 -13.41 -8.98
C LEU A 129 -5.46 -14.36 -8.45
N ASP A 130 -5.85 -15.49 -7.85
CA ASP A 130 -4.90 -16.47 -7.30
C ASP A 130 -3.92 -16.98 -8.37
N ARG A 131 -4.44 -17.30 -9.55
CA ARG A 131 -3.60 -17.71 -10.69
C ARG A 131 -2.65 -16.60 -11.12
N ARG A 132 -3.13 -15.36 -11.25
CA ARG A 132 -2.29 -14.22 -11.63
C ARG A 132 -1.20 -13.91 -10.60
N VAL A 133 -1.50 -14.11 -9.31
CA VAL A 133 -0.52 -13.97 -8.23
C VAL A 133 0.52 -15.09 -8.32
N ALA A 134 0.14 -16.32 -8.65
CA ALA A 134 1.09 -17.41 -8.88
C ALA A 134 2.01 -17.12 -10.08
N ASP A 135 1.46 -16.63 -11.18
CA ASP A 135 2.24 -16.23 -12.37
C ASP A 135 3.21 -15.08 -12.04
N LEU A 136 2.73 -14.07 -11.29
CA LEU A 136 3.57 -12.99 -10.78
C LEU A 136 4.72 -13.51 -9.93
N TRP A 137 4.43 -14.44 -9.01
CA TRP A 137 5.45 -15.00 -8.12
C TRP A 137 6.52 -15.77 -8.90
N ALA A 138 6.11 -16.56 -9.90
CA ALA A 138 7.04 -17.25 -10.78
C ALA A 138 7.97 -16.27 -11.52
N GLU A 139 7.42 -15.17 -12.05
CA GLU A 139 8.20 -14.12 -12.71
C GLU A 139 9.20 -13.45 -11.75
N LEU A 140 8.77 -13.08 -10.54
CA LEU A 140 9.64 -12.43 -9.56
C LEU A 140 10.80 -13.34 -9.12
N THR A 141 10.52 -14.61 -8.86
CA THR A 141 11.56 -15.59 -8.48
C THR A 141 12.52 -15.91 -9.62
N ALA A 142 12.04 -15.91 -10.87
CA ALA A 142 12.89 -16.08 -12.05
C ALA A 142 13.84 -14.89 -12.25
N ARG A 143 13.35 -13.66 -12.05
CA ARG A 143 14.18 -12.43 -12.10
C ARG A 143 15.28 -12.44 -11.06
N GLU A 144 14.96 -12.83 -9.83
CA GLU A 144 15.96 -12.94 -8.76
C GLU A 144 17.03 -13.98 -9.11
N SER A 145 16.60 -15.15 -9.59
CA SER A 145 17.52 -16.21 -10.01
C SER A 145 18.41 -15.80 -11.20
N ALA A 146 17.96 -14.87 -12.04
CA ALA A 146 18.74 -14.35 -13.16
C ALA A 146 19.73 -13.23 -12.76
N ASN A 147 19.44 -12.52 -11.67
CA ASN A 147 20.29 -11.46 -11.12
C ASN A 147 21.39 -11.98 -10.18
N ASP A 148 21.30 -13.24 -9.74
CA ASP A 148 22.33 -13.94 -8.97
C ASP A 148 23.01 -15.04 -9.83
N PRO A 149 23.90 -14.68 -10.79
CA PRO A 149 24.69 -15.66 -11.50
C PRO A 149 25.77 -16.17 -10.53
N SER A 150 25.51 -17.33 -9.92
CA SER A 150 26.53 -18.09 -9.18
C SER A 150 27.85 -18.18 -9.94
#